data_AF-A0A554PNS5-F1
#
_entry.id   AF-A0A554PNS5-F1
#
_cell.length_a   1.000
_cell.length_b   1.000
_cell.length_c   1.000
_cell.angle_alpha   90.00
_cell.angle_beta   90.00
_cell.angle_gamma   90.00
#
_symmetry.space_group_name_H-M   'P 1'
#
loop_
_entity.id
_entity.type
_entity.pdbx_description
1 polymer ?
#
loop_
_entity_poly.entity_id
_entity_poly.type
_entity_poly.pdbx_seq_one_letter_code
_entity_poly.pdbx_strand_id
1 'polypeptide(L)'
;MKQQRLSCDILIVGSGPAGLAAARAASRSELSIILLDDNPRPGGQIWRNGPGVTLPGIAREALQVLQHPRLRYLPGTRVVAGAGANALLLEDVEQALLVRYQSLILCCGARELLLPFPGWTLPGVTGAGALQALLKNGLAVAGERVVIAGSGPLLLASAATARQVGARVEAVLEQAPLPALATFTAGLWRWPAKLGQAVGLATTSYRCNAHVLEALGDDRLEAVRIQQGEQVREIPCERLACGFGLVPNTTLASHLGCQLQANAIAVDRYQGTSLARVYAAGECTGVGGSELARVEGEIAGLAASGQTREATALIQRRTHWQAFAERVSETFALQPALLRLARADTLLCRCEDVPYAAVAGEAGWSEAKLHSRCGMGACQGRVCATAAQALFGWTVPTPRAPLVPARIETLLMESTPGAK
;
A
#
# COMPACT_ATOMS: atom_id res chain seq x y z
N MET A 1 -14.63 25.94 -10.67
CA MET A 1 -13.41 25.10 -10.63
C MET A 1 -12.63 25.27 -11.93
N LYS A 2 -11.29 25.20 -11.94
CA LYS A 2 -10.54 25.24 -13.21
C LYS A 2 -10.62 23.87 -13.90
N GLN A 3 -10.75 23.85 -15.22
CA GLN A 3 -10.70 22.65 -16.03
C GLN A 3 -9.49 22.72 -16.95
N GLN A 4 -8.65 21.68 -16.96
CA GLN A 4 -7.43 21.65 -17.78
C GLN A 4 -7.36 20.37 -18.61
N ARG A 5 -6.97 20.50 -19.89
CA ARG A 5 -6.64 19.36 -20.75
C ARG A 5 -5.13 19.35 -20.97
N LEU A 6 -4.49 18.22 -20.69
CA LEU A 6 -3.05 18.03 -20.82
C LEU A 6 -2.75 16.83 -21.73
N SER A 7 -1.56 16.83 -22.29
CA SER A 7 -1.00 15.70 -23.04
C SER A 7 0.45 15.49 -22.61
N CYS A 8 0.87 14.23 -22.60
CA CYS A 8 2.25 13.84 -22.38
C CYS A 8 2.58 12.56 -23.15
N ASP A 9 3.86 12.26 -23.27
CA ASP A 9 4.30 10.99 -23.84
C ASP A 9 4.19 9.88 -22.79
N ILE A 10 4.61 10.16 -21.55
CA ILE A 10 4.57 9.19 -20.45
C ILE A 10 3.81 9.77 -19.25
N LEU A 11 2.73 9.10 -18.86
CA LEU A 11 2.01 9.36 -17.62
C LEU A 11 2.41 8.34 -16.56
N ILE A 12 2.80 8.80 -15.37
CA ILE A 12 3.19 7.95 -14.24
C ILE A 12 2.23 8.21 -13.07
N VAL A 13 1.58 7.15 -12.58
CA VAL A 13 0.63 7.21 -11.47
C VAL A 13 1.28 6.68 -10.20
N GLY A 14 1.57 7.58 -9.26
CA GLY A 14 2.22 7.30 -7.98
C GLY A 14 3.68 7.77 -7.96
N SER A 15 4.05 8.53 -6.94
CA SER A 15 5.38 9.11 -6.71
C SER A 15 6.12 8.48 -5.53
N GLY A 16 5.84 7.19 -5.27
CA GLY A 16 6.65 6.35 -4.40
C GLY A 16 8.00 5.98 -5.02
N PRO A 17 8.79 5.10 -4.37
CA PRO A 17 10.10 4.68 -4.87
C PRO A 17 10.11 4.16 -6.31
N ALA A 18 9.08 3.41 -6.71
CA ALA A 18 8.92 2.94 -8.10
C ALA A 18 8.67 4.09 -9.07
N GLY A 19 7.71 4.96 -8.79
CA GLY A 19 7.36 6.07 -9.67
C GLY A 19 8.47 7.10 -9.84
N LEU A 20 9.20 7.42 -8.77
CA LEU A 20 10.36 8.30 -8.85
C LEU A 20 11.50 7.67 -9.65
N ALA A 21 11.72 6.36 -9.51
CA ALA A 21 12.71 5.64 -10.32
C ALA A 21 12.30 5.56 -11.81
N ALA A 22 11.00 5.33 -12.09
CA ALA A 22 10.45 5.33 -13.43
C ALA A 22 10.57 6.69 -14.10
N ALA A 23 10.21 7.76 -13.39
CA ALA A 23 10.39 9.13 -13.85
C ALA A 23 11.85 9.43 -14.20
N ARG A 24 12.79 9.01 -13.33
CA ARG A 24 14.23 9.26 -13.52
C ARG A 24 14.83 8.46 -14.68
N ALA A 25 14.32 7.25 -14.92
CA ALA A 25 14.68 6.45 -16.07
C ALA A 25 14.15 7.06 -17.37
N ALA A 26 12.87 7.39 -17.39
CA ALA A 26 12.21 7.98 -18.56
C ALA A 26 12.78 9.36 -18.91
N SER A 27 13.21 10.15 -17.93
CA SER A 27 13.78 11.49 -18.15
C SER A 27 15.12 11.48 -18.88
N ARG A 28 15.75 10.31 -19.07
CA ARG A 28 16.93 10.16 -19.94
C ARG A 28 16.60 10.31 -21.43
N SER A 29 15.31 10.30 -21.79
CA SER A 29 14.83 10.54 -23.13
C SER A 29 14.36 11.99 -23.33
N GLU A 30 14.01 12.34 -24.57
CA GLU A 30 13.44 13.64 -24.93
C GLU A 30 11.92 13.74 -24.71
N LEU A 31 11.30 12.69 -24.13
CA LEU A 31 9.86 12.58 -23.95
C LEU A 31 9.33 13.48 -22.83
N SER A 32 8.10 13.96 -22.99
CA SER A 32 7.35 14.71 -21.98
C SER A 32 6.74 13.77 -20.94
N ILE A 33 6.92 14.10 -19.66
CA ILE A 33 6.52 13.23 -18.54
C ILE A 33 5.55 13.99 -17.63
N ILE A 34 4.42 13.36 -17.30
CA ILE A 34 3.58 13.78 -16.18
C ILE A 34 3.66 12.71 -15.09
N LEU A 35 4.01 13.13 -13.87
CA LEU A 35 3.99 12.29 -12.68
C LEU A 35 2.92 12.83 -11.73
N LEU A 36 2.01 11.97 -11.28
CA LEU A 36 0.96 12.35 -10.31
C LEU A 36 0.97 11.49 -9.06
N ASP A 37 0.50 12.05 -7.95
CA ASP A 37 0.33 11.34 -6.68
C ASP A 37 -0.83 11.94 -5.90
N ASP A 38 -1.58 11.11 -5.16
CA ASP A 38 -2.69 11.56 -4.34
C ASP A 38 -2.23 12.19 -3.01
N ASN A 39 -0.99 11.96 -2.59
CA ASN A 39 -0.39 12.63 -1.45
C ASN A 39 0.05 14.05 -1.83
N PRO A 40 -0.05 15.02 -0.91
CA PRO A 40 0.42 16.39 -1.15
C PRO A 40 1.93 16.51 -1.38
N ARG A 41 2.70 15.51 -0.96
CA ARG A 41 4.17 15.49 -1.08
C ARG A 41 4.63 14.13 -1.61
N PRO A 42 5.70 14.11 -2.41
CA PRO A 42 6.23 12.90 -3.02
C PRO A 42 6.93 11.99 -2.01
N GLY A 43 7.18 10.74 -2.41
CA GLY A 43 7.87 9.72 -1.61
C GLY A 43 7.02 8.50 -1.26
N GLY A 44 5.71 8.54 -1.54
CA GLY A 44 4.77 7.47 -1.26
C GLY A 44 4.74 7.10 0.24
N GLN A 45 4.48 5.82 0.54
CA GLN A 45 4.39 5.34 1.93
C GLN A 45 5.76 5.20 2.61
N ILE A 46 6.78 4.78 1.85
CA ILE A 46 8.10 4.45 2.38
C ILE A 46 8.87 5.72 2.76
N TRP A 47 8.97 6.69 1.85
CA TRP A 47 9.65 7.97 2.07
C TRP A 47 8.68 9.10 2.37
N ARG A 48 7.56 8.78 3.02
CA ARG A 48 6.49 9.73 3.36
C ARG A 48 7.09 11.01 3.97
N ASN A 49 7.01 12.10 3.20
CA ASN A 49 7.66 13.38 3.49
C ASN A 49 6.75 14.30 4.31
N GLY A 50 6.44 13.93 5.54
CA GLY A 50 5.59 14.74 6.42
C GLY A 50 6.34 15.87 7.15
N PRO A 51 5.64 16.69 7.96
CA PRO A 51 6.25 17.73 8.78
C PRO A 51 7.31 17.16 9.74
N GLY A 52 8.48 17.80 9.82
CA GLY A 52 9.57 17.37 10.73
C GLY A 52 10.30 16.07 10.33
N VAL A 53 9.92 15.43 9.22
CA VAL A 53 10.58 14.21 8.74
C VAL A 53 11.89 14.55 8.04
N THR A 54 12.99 13.98 8.52
CA THR A 54 14.28 14.03 7.80
C THR A 54 14.36 12.88 6.80
N LEU A 55 14.36 13.20 5.51
CA LEU A 55 14.44 12.20 4.45
C LEU A 55 15.84 11.58 4.32
N PRO A 56 15.94 10.25 4.15
CA PRO A 56 17.23 9.60 3.90
C PRO A 56 17.83 10.09 2.58
N GLY A 57 19.16 10.07 2.46
CA GLY A 57 19.87 10.59 1.28
C GLY A 57 19.37 10.01 -0.04
N ILE A 58 19.10 8.70 -0.06
CA ILE A 58 18.56 7.97 -1.20
C ILE A 58 17.17 8.46 -1.67
N ALA A 59 16.34 8.97 -0.75
CA ALA A 59 15.05 9.57 -1.07
C ALA A 59 15.25 10.99 -1.59
N ARG A 60 16.12 11.78 -0.96
CA ARG A 60 16.46 13.13 -1.44
C ARG A 60 17.00 13.13 -2.88
N GLU A 61 17.89 12.19 -3.20
CA GLU A 61 18.40 11.98 -4.57
C GLU A 61 17.26 11.62 -5.54
N ALA A 62 16.39 10.70 -5.16
CA ALA A 62 15.26 10.28 -6.01
C ALA A 62 14.31 11.44 -6.32
N LEU A 63 14.11 12.36 -5.39
CA LEU A 63 13.25 13.53 -5.54
C LEU A 63 13.81 14.59 -6.50
N GLN A 64 15.11 14.59 -6.81
CA GLN A 64 15.71 15.56 -7.74
C GLN A 64 15.10 15.49 -9.14
N VAL A 65 14.57 14.32 -9.55
CA VAL A 65 13.89 14.17 -10.84
C VAL A 65 12.70 15.12 -11.02
N LEU A 66 12.09 15.57 -9.92
CA LEU A 66 10.95 16.49 -9.96
C LEU A 66 11.32 17.88 -10.49
N GLN A 67 12.62 18.20 -10.53
CA GLN A 67 13.13 19.45 -11.10
C GLN A 67 13.49 19.32 -12.59
N HIS A 68 13.29 18.15 -13.20
CA HIS A 68 13.62 17.93 -14.60
C HIS A 68 12.72 18.77 -15.53
N PRO A 69 13.25 19.50 -16.52
CA PRO A 69 12.50 20.49 -17.31
C PRO A 69 11.33 19.90 -18.13
N ARG A 70 11.42 18.61 -18.48
CA ARG A 70 10.36 17.89 -19.20
C ARG A 70 9.38 17.12 -18.31
N LEU A 71 9.56 17.19 -16.99
CA LEU A 71 8.68 16.52 -16.04
C LEU A 71 7.76 17.54 -15.39
N ARG A 72 6.46 17.30 -15.49
CA ARG A 72 5.44 18.01 -14.73
C ARG A 72 4.92 17.14 -13.59
N TYR A 73 5.09 17.60 -12.36
CA TYR A 73 4.59 16.92 -11.17
C TYR A 73 3.22 17.47 -10.75
N LEU A 74 2.26 16.57 -10.49
CA LEU A 74 0.90 16.87 -10.04
C LEU A 74 0.68 16.26 -8.63
N PRO A 75 1.06 16.96 -7.55
CA PRO A 75 0.82 16.50 -6.18
C PRO A 75 -0.67 16.61 -5.81
N GLY A 76 -1.11 15.84 -4.80
CA GLY A 76 -2.48 15.89 -4.30
C GLY A 76 -3.56 15.61 -5.35
N THR A 77 -3.19 14.92 -6.44
CA THR A 77 -4.02 14.70 -7.62
C THR A 77 -4.46 13.24 -7.67
N ARG A 78 -5.77 13.01 -7.66
CA ARG A 78 -6.38 11.68 -7.61
C ARG A 78 -6.87 11.27 -9.00
N VAL A 79 -6.77 9.98 -9.32
CA VAL A 79 -7.39 9.41 -10.52
C VAL A 79 -8.87 9.11 -10.22
N VAL A 80 -9.76 9.75 -10.96
CA VAL A 80 -11.22 9.60 -10.82
C VAL A 80 -11.72 8.46 -11.70
N ALA A 81 -11.31 8.40 -12.96
CA ALA A 81 -11.74 7.40 -13.92
C ALA A 81 -10.77 7.28 -15.10
N GLY A 82 -10.82 6.16 -15.83
CA GLY A 82 -10.34 6.13 -17.21
C GLY A 82 -11.29 6.93 -18.11
N ALA A 83 -10.76 7.71 -19.06
CA ALA A 83 -11.53 8.60 -19.92
C ALA A 83 -11.23 8.31 -21.41
N GLY A 84 -11.66 7.14 -21.88
CA GLY A 84 -11.31 6.60 -23.21
C GLY A 84 -9.99 5.82 -23.20
N ALA A 85 -9.48 5.47 -24.39
CA ALA A 85 -8.40 4.48 -24.55
C ALA A 85 -7.05 4.89 -23.92
N ASN A 86 -6.73 6.18 -23.92
CA ASN A 86 -5.40 6.70 -23.53
C ASN A 86 -5.53 8.02 -22.78
N ALA A 87 -6.52 8.14 -21.90
CA ALA A 87 -6.65 9.30 -21.04
C ALA A 87 -7.17 8.93 -19.65
N LEU A 88 -6.74 9.69 -18.64
CA LEU A 88 -7.27 9.62 -17.29
C LEU A 88 -7.97 10.93 -16.93
N LEU A 89 -9.12 10.81 -16.26
CA LEU A 89 -9.79 11.91 -15.58
C LEU A 89 -9.22 12.02 -14.16
N LEU A 90 -8.73 13.20 -13.82
CA LEU A 90 -8.04 13.49 -12.56
C LEU A 90 -8.71 14.63 -11.82
N GLU A 91 -8.50 14.66 -10.50
CA GLU A 91 -9.02 15.70 -9.63
C GLU A 91 -8.02 16.03 -8.51
N ASP A 92 -7.70 17.31 -8.35
CA ASP A 92 -7.08 17.86 -7.13
C ASP A 92 -8.06 18.78 -6.39
N VAL A 93 -7.62 19.47 -5.34
CA VAL A 93 -8.49 20.36 -4.55
C VAL A 93 -9.03 21.56 -5.33
N GLU A 94 -8.36 22.02 -6.39
CA GLU A 94 -8.67 23.26 -7.13
C GLU A 94 -9.26 23.03 -8.54
N GLN A 95 -8.94 21.90 -9.16
CA GLN A 95 -9.19 21.67 -10.59
C GLN A 95 -9.52 20.21 -10.93
N ALA A 96 -10.19 20.08 -12.07
CA ALA A 96 -10.32 18.82 -12.80
C ALA A 96 -9.36 18.82 -14.00
N LEU A 97 -8.69 17.69 -14.23
CA LEU A 97 -7.78 17.53 -15.36
C LEU A 97 -8.15 16.32 -16.20
N LEU A 98 -8.12 16.47 -17.52
CA LEU A 98 -8.14 15.37 -18.45
C LEU A 98 -6.74 15.23 -19.07
N VAL A 99 -6.04 14.14 -18.76
CA VAL A 99 -4.66 13.92 -19.21
C VAL A 99 -4.61 12.81 -20.24
N ARG A 100 -4.24 13.14 -21.48
CA ARG A 100 -3.93 12.16 -22.53
C ARG A 100 -2.47 11.74 -22.47
N TYR A 101 -2.19 10.48 -22.78
CA TYR A 101 -0.84 9.91 -22.73
C TYR A 101 -0.56 8.96 -23.90
N GLN A 102 0.72 8.79 -24.27
CA GLN A 102 1.10 7.73 -25.21
C GLN A 102 1.40 6.41 -24.49
N SER A 103 2.06 6.48 -23.33
CA SER A 103 2.39 5.37 -22.45
C SER A 103 1.96 5.68 -21.01
N LEU A 104 1.53 4.66 -20.26
CA LEU A 104 1.12 4.76 -18.86
C LEU A 104 2.00 3.85 -18.00
N ILE A 105 2.47 4.34 -16.86
CA ILE A 105 3.19 3.55 -15.85
C ILE A 105 2.40 3.60 -14.54
N LEU A 106 1.92 2.44 -14.10
CA LEU A 106 1.18 2.26 -12.86
C LEU A 106 2.14 1.95 -11.71
N CYS A 107 2.30 2.90 -10.78
CA CYS A 107 3.11 2.77 -9.57
C CYS A 107 2.24 2.94 -8.31
N CYS A 108 1.08 2.29 -8.30
CA CYS A 108 0.00 2.48 -7.34
C CYS A 108 0.28 1.94 -5.91
N GLY A 109 1.40 1.24 -5.72
CA GLY A 109 1.83 0.68 -4.44
C GLY A 109 0.93 -0.44 -3.91
N ALA A 110 0.93 -0.62 -2.59
CA ALA A 110 0.08 -1.56 -1.88
C ALA A 110 -0.65 -0.88 -0.70
N ARG A 111 -1.62 -1.58 -0.12
CA ARG A 111 -2.38 -1.16 1.05
C ARG A 111 -2.23 -2.18 2.15
N GLU A 112 -2.44 -1.79 3.40
CA GLU A 112 -2.46 -2.77 4.49
C GLU A 112 -3.67 -3.69 4.38
N LEU A 113 -3.42 -4.98 4.63
CA LEU A 113 -4.48 -5.92 4.95
C LEU A 113 -4.91 -5.66 6.40
N LEU A 114 -6.17 -5.30 6.58
CA LEU A 114 -6.80 -5.17 7.89
C LEU A 114 -7.75 -6.35 8.07
N LEU A 115 -7.54 -7.12 9.14
CA LEU A 115 -8.39 -8.26 9.49
C LEU A 115 -9.23 -7.92 10.73
N PRO A 116 -10.52 -8.31 10.74
CA PRO A 116 -11.39 -8.11 11.88
C PRO A 116 -10.98 -9.02 13.05
N PHE A 117 -10.91 -8.43 14.24
CA PHE A 117 -10.81 -9.11 15.53
C PHE A 117 -11.59 -8.29 16.57
N PRO A 118 -12.05 -8.87 17.69
CA PRO A 118 -12.81 -8.14 18.71
C PRO A 118 -12.12 -6.83 19.12
N GLY A 119 -12.84 -5.70 19.03
CA GLY A 119 -12.34 -4.37 19.35
C GLY A 119 -11.46 -3.70 18.28
N TRP A 120 -11.24 -4.29 17.09
CA TRP A 120 -10.33 -3.72 16.08
C TRP A 120 -10.73 -2.33 15.53
N THR A 121 -11.97 -1.91 15.77
CA THR A 121 -12.51 -0.60 15.37
C THR A 121 -12.45 0.45 16.48
N LEU A 122 -12.00 0.10 17.69
CA LEU A 122 -11.90 1.03 18.80
C LEU A 122 -10.96 2.20 18.46
N PRO A 123 -11.30 3.45 18.83
CA PRO A 123 -10.37 4.56 18.79
C PRO A 123 -9.07 4.21 19.52
N GLY A 124 -7.93 4.35 18.84
CA GLY A 124 -6.62 3.90 19.33
C GLY A 124 -6.08 2.66 18.61
N VAL A 125 -6.93 1.92 17.89
CA VAL A 125 -6.53 0.78 17.04
C VAL A 125 -6.32 1.24 15.60
N THR A 126 -5.16 0.94 15.02
CA THR A 126 -4.83 1.27 13.62
C THR A 126 -4.08 0.13 12.91
N GLY A 127 -3.85 0.28 11.61
CA GLY A 127 -2.81 -0.49 10.90
C GLY A 127 -1.40 -0.13 11.40
N ALA A 128 -0.44 -1.04 11.25
CA ALA A 128 0.97 -0.79 11.56
C ALA A 128 1.58 0.31 10.67
N GLY A 129 1.29 0.29 9.37
CA GLY A 129 1.69 1.33 8.42
C GLY A 129 0.89 2.61 8.61
N ALA A 130 -0.39 2.52 8.96
CA ALA A 130 -1.25 3.65 9.28
C ALA A 130 -0.73 4.41 10.51
N LEU A 131 -0.32 3.72 11.58
CA LEU A 131 0.36 4.35 12.71
C LEU A 131 1.59 5.10 12.22
N GLN A 132 2.49 4.44 11.50
CA GLN A 132 3.70 5.09 10.97
C GLN A 132 3.37 6.33 10.13
N ALA A 133 2.33 6.25 9.29
CA ALA A 133 1.89 7.37 8.47
C ALA A 133 1.33 8.53 9.31
N LEU A 134 0.55 8.25 10.35
CA LEU A 134 0.03 9.26 11.28
C LEU A 134 1.16 9.95 12.04
N LEU A 135 2.13 9.18 12.56
CA LEU A 135 3.30 9.72 13.27
C LEU A 135 4.14 10.64 12.39
N LYS A 136 4.43 10.20 11.15
CA LYS A 136 5.15 11.02 10.17
C LYS A 136 4.38 12.29 9.76
N ASN A 137 3.06 12.34 10.00
CA ASN A 137 2.23 13.51 9.76
C ASN A 137 1.94 14.34 11.03
N GLY A 138 2.62 14.05 12.15
CA GLY A 138 2.55 14.87 13.36
C GLY A 138 1.56 14.40 14.42
N LEU A 139 1.07 13.15 14.37
CA LEU A 139 0.31 12.59 15.48
C LEU A 139 1.17 12.58 16.76
N ALA A 140 0.71 13.28 17.79
CA ALA A 140 1.36 13.31 19.10
C ALA A 140 1.08 12.01 19.85
N VAL A 141 2.13 11.25 20.14
CA VAL A 141 2.08 9.99 20.91
C VAL A 141 3.13 9.93 22.02
N ALA A 142 3.76 11.07 22.32
CA ALA A 142 4.83 11.14 23.29
C ALA A 142 4.32 10.70 24.67
N GLY A 143 4.99 9.70 25.26
CA GLY A 143 4.62 9.12 26.56
C GLY A 143 3.48 8.09 26.53
N GLU A 144 2.74 7.96 25.42
CA GLU A 144 1.68 6.95 25.27
C GLU A 144 2.28 5.54 25.17
N ARG A 145 1.60 4.55 25.75
CA ARG A 145 1.95 3.13 25.65
C ARG A 145 1.38 2.58 24.35
N VAL A 146 2.27 2.02 23.55
CA VAL A 146 1.95 1.51 22.21
C VAL A 146 2.29 0.03 22.15
N VAL A 147 1.32 -0.77 21.72
CA VAL A 147 1.53 -2.16 21.30
C VAL A 147 1.48 -2.23 19.78
N ILE A 148 2.42 -2.95 19.19
CA ILE A 148 2.47 -3.20 17.75
C ILE A 148 2.42 -4.70 17.54
N ALA A 149 1.55 -5.19 16.67
CA ALA A 149 1.30 -6.62 16.53
C ALA A 149 1.06 -7.04 15.09
N GLY A 150 1.26 -8.32 14.78
CA GLY A 150 0.90 -8.91 13.50
C GLY A 150 2.04 -9.71 12.91
N SER A 151 2.39 -9.44 11.64
CA SER A 151 3.42 -10.17 10.92
C SER A 151 4.31 -9.27 10.07
N GLY A 152 5.63 -9.47 10.16
CA GLY A 152 6.58 -8.96 9.19
C GLY A 152 7.35 -7.69 9.59
N PRO A 153 8.30 -7.28 8.72
CA PRO A 153 9.26 -6.23 9.04
C PRO A 153 8.63 -4.84 9.24
N LEU A 154 7.39 -4.62 8.78
CA LEU A 154 6.67 -3.36 8.97
C LEU A 154 6.44 -3.07 10.47
N LEU A 155 6.28 -4.10 11.31
CA LEU A 155 6.10 -3.94 12.76
C LEU A 155 7.29 -3.21 13.39
N LEU A 156 8.50 -3.65 13.04
CA LEU A 156 9.75 -3.05 13.53
C LEU A 156 9.94 -1.62 13.01
N ALA A 157 9.61 -1.38 11.74
CA ALA A 157 9.69 -0.03 11.16
C ALA A 157 8.70 0.94 11.83
N SER A 158 7.49 0.47 12.15
CA SER A 158 6.48 1.25 12.89
C SER A 158 6.94 1.51 14.32
N ALA A 159 7.49 0.51 15.00
CA ALA A 159 8.02 0.63 16.37
C ALA A 159 9.18 1.64 16.46
N ALA A 160 10.11 1.60 15.51
CA ALA A 160 11.21 2.56 15.45
C ALA A 160 10.69 4.00 15.27
N THR A 161 9.67 4.19 14.41
CA THR A 161 9.05 5.51 14.19
C THR A 161 8.35 6.00 15.45
N ALA A 162 7.60 5.13 16.14
CA ALA A 162 6.92 5.45 17.39
C ALA A 162 7.89 5.88 18.49
N ARG A 163 9.00 5.15 18.67
CA ARG A 163 10.05 5.51 19.64
C ARG A 163 10.72 6.84 19.30
N GLN A 164 10.99 7.10 18.02
CA GLN A 164 11.64 8.34 17.59
C GLN A 164 10.82 9.58 17.96
N VAL A 165 9.50 9.47 18.02
CA VAL A 165 8.60 10.56 18.43
C VAL A 165 8.14 10.46 19.89
N GLY A 166 8.81 9.63 20.70
CA GLY A 166 8.67 9.60 22.15
C GLY A 166 7.62 8.63 22.71
N ALA A 167 7.06 7.72 21.91
CA ALA A 167 6.12 6.71 22.40
C ALA A 167 6.83 5.62 23.24
N ARG A 168 6.12 5.07 24.22
CA ARG A 168 6.55 3.92 25.03
C ARG A 168 6.07 2.64 24.36
N VAL A 169 6.94 2.02 23.56
CA VAL A 169 6.60 0.75 22.89
C VAL A 169 6.73 -0.42 23.87
N GLU A 170 5.59 -0.82 24.44
CA GLU A 170 5.49 -1.90 25.44
C GLU A 170 5.81 -3.26 24.84
N ALA A 171 5.26 -3.54 23.66
CA ALA A 171 5.46 -4.81 22.97
C ALA A 171 5.42 -4.68 21.45
N VAL A 172 6.27 -5.47 20.79
CA VAL A 172 6.18 -5.77 19.35
C VAL A 172 5.93 -7.26 19.21
N LEU A 173 4.68 -7.63 18.89
CA LEU A 173 4.20 -9.00 18.82
C LEU A 173 4.27 -9.51 17.38
N GLU A 174 5.20 -10.41 17.13
CA GLU A 174 5.35 -11.11 15.86
C GLU A 174 4.72 -12.49 15.98
N GLN A 175 3.77 -12.78 15.10
CA GLN A 175 3.10 -14.08 15.06
C GLN A 175 4.03 -15.21 14.60
N ALA A 176 5.01 -14.92 13.74
CA ALA A 176 5.95 -15.92 13.27
C ALA A 176 6.72 -16.60 14.43
N PRO A 177 6.84 -17.94 14.42
CA PRO A 177 7.53 -18.66 15.47
C PRO A 177 9.05 -18.49 15.35
N LEU A 178 9.76 -18.67 16.48
CA LEU A 178 11.20 -18.48 16.54
C LEU A 178 12.01 -19.26 15.47
N PRO A 179 11.69 -20.53 15.13
CA PRO A 179 12.42 -21.26 14.09
C PRO A 179 12.32 -20.63 12.69
N ALA A 180 11.16 -20.07 12.35
CA ALA A 180 10.96 -19.37 11.07
C ALA A 180 11.81 -18.10 11.02
N LEU A 181 11.82 -17.31 12.09
CA LEU A 181 12.65 -16.12 12.23
C LEU A 181 14.15 -16.44 12.22
N ALA A 182 14.57 -17.51 12.91
CA ALA A 182 15.96 -17.97 12.91
C ALA A 182 16.42 -18.36 11.50
N THR A 183 15.58 -19.08 10.74
CA THR A 183 15.90 -19.48 9.37
C THR A 183 15.90 -18.28 8.42
N PHE A 184 15.02 -17.30 8.63
CA PHE A 184 15.03 -16.05 7.87
C PHE A 184 16.31 -15.25 8.13
N THR A 185 16.63 -14.99 9.40
CA THR A 185 17.84 -14.24 9.80
C THR A 185 19.12 -14.92 9.33
N ALA A 186 19.21 -16.25 9.43
CA ALA A 186 20.33 -17.04 8.92
C ALA A 186 20.46 -16.96 7.39
N GLY A 187 19.41 -16.60 6.64
CA GLY A 187 19.45 -16.39 5.19
C GLY A 187 19.81 -14.96 4.77
N LEU A 188 19.81 -13.99 5.69
CA LEU A 188 20.00 -12.57 5.37
C LEU A 188 21.40 -12.22 4.86
N TRP A 189 22.40 -13.09 5.03
CA TRP A 189 23.75 -12.87 4.46
C TRP A 189 23.74 -12.74 2.92
N ARG A 190 22.71 -13.28 2.26
CA ARG A 190 22.49 -13.13 0.81
C ARG A 190 22.07 -11.70 0.42
N TRP A 191 21.66 -10.88 1.40
CA TRP A 191 21.26 -9.48 1.25
C TRP A 191 21.89 -8.63 2.36
N PRO A 192 23.20 -8.34 2.29
CA PRO A 192 23.95 -7.71 3.40
C PRO A 192 23.39 -6.33 3.82
N ALA A 193 22.80 -5.58 2.89
CA ALA A 193 22.11 -4.33 3.21
C ALA A 193 20.95 -4.53 4.21
N LYS A 194 20.25 -5.67 4.15
CA LYS A 194 19.15 -6.01 5.06
C LYS A 194 19.61 -6.49 6.43
N LEU A 195 20.82 -7.07 6.54
CA LEU A 195 21.42 -7.38 7.83
C LEU A 195 21.63 -6.10 8.66
N GLY A 196 22.23 -5.07 8.06
CA GLY A 196 22.44 -3.78 8.73
C GLY A 196 21.11 -3.14 9.16
N GLN A 197 20.09 -3.21 8.32
CA GLN A 197 18.75 -2.73 8.65
C GLN A 197 18.11 -3.51 9.82
N ALA A 198 18.23 -4.84 9.83
CA ALA A 198 17.67 -5.67 10.89
C ALA A 198 18.31 -5.38 12.24
N VAL A 199 19.64 -5.19 12.29
CA VAL A 199 20.37 -4.84 13.52
C VAL A 199 19.91 -3.48 14.05
N GLY A 200 19.78 -2.47 13.18
CA GLY A 200 19.32 -1.14 13.58
C GLY A 200 17.87 -1.08 14.10
N LEU A 201 17.08 -2.12 13.83
CA LEU A 201 15.69 -2.24 14.26
C LEU A 201 15.48 -3.21 15.43
N ALA A 202 16.56 -3.83 15.93
CA ALA A 202 16.49 -4.78 17.04
C ALA A 202 15.92 -4.12 18.30
N THR A 203 15.07 -4.84 19.02
CA THR A 203 14.42 -4.31 20.22
C THR A 203 14.13 -5.37 21.25
N THR A 204 14.34 -5.04 22.53
CA THR A 204 14.01 -5.88 23.68
C THR A 204 12.51 -6.04 23.90
N SER A 205 11.66 -5.21 23.27
CA SER A 205 10.19 -5.34 23.31
C SER A 205 9.66 -6.38 22.31
N TYR A 206 10.53 -6.97 21.48
CA TYR A 206 10.11 -7.95 20.47
C TYR A 206 9.74 -9.28 21.11
N ARG A 207 8.59 -9.83 20.72
CA ARG A 207 8.05 -11.12 21.19
C ARG A 207 7.61 -11.91 19.97
N CYS A 208 8.27 -13.02 19.69
CA CYS A 208 7.87 -13.95 18.64
C CYS A 208 6.77 -14.90 19.14
N ASN A 209 6.12 -15.61 18.21
CA ASN A 209 5.01 -16.51 18.50
C ASN A 209 3.92 -15.84 19.36
N ALA A 210 3.60 -14.59 19.04
CA ALA A 210 2.64 -13.78 19.79
C ALA A 210 1.72 -12.99 18.86
N HIS A 211 0.43 -12.93 19.20
CA HIS A 211 -0.57 -12.16 18.45
C HIS A 211 -1.67 -11.60 19.34
N VAL A 212 -2.38 -10.58 18.85
CA VAL A 212 -3.54 -9.99 19.53
C VAL A 212 -4.75 -10.90 19.33
N LEU A 213 -5.48 -11.14 20.42
CA LEU A 213 -6.78 -11.81 20.41
C LEU A 213 -7.92 -10.79 20.38
N GLU A 214 -7.77 -9.70 21.14
CA GLU A 214 -8.83 -8.72 21.35
C GLU A 214 -8.25 -7.38 21.81
N ALA A 215 -8.81 -6.28 21.31
CA ALA A 215 -8.62 -4.94 21.84
C ALA A 215 -9.72 -4.64 22.86
N LEU A 216 -9.33 -4.19 24.05
CA LEU A 216 -10.20 -3.99 25.20
C LEU A 216 -10.41 -2.51 25.46
N GLY A 217 -11.65 -2.14 25.76
CA GLY A 217 -12.08 -0.80 26.13
C GLY A 217 -13.48 -0.50 25.61
N ASP A 218 -14.15 0.47 26.23
CA ASP A 218 -15.52 0.85 25.90
C ASP A 218 -15.54 1.94 24.81
N ASP A 219 -15.10 3.16 25.14
CA ASP A 219 -15.07 4.29 24.21
C ASP A 219 -13.78 4.38 23.37
N ARG A 220 -12.69 3.83 23.90
CA ARG A 220 -11.35 3.84 23.30
C ARG A 220 -10.55 2.65 23.81
N LEU A 221 -9.42 2.38 23.17
CA LEU A 221 -8.49 1.36 23.61
C LEU A 221 -7.90 1.68 24.99
N GLU A 222 -7.91 0.70 25.88
CA GLU A 222 -7.31 0.77 27.21
C GLU A 222 -6.30 -0.36 27.47
N ALA A 223 -6.52 -1.51 26.83
CA ALA A 223 -5.63 -2.66 26.91
C ALA A 223 -5.79 -3.57 25.69
N VAL A 224 -4.85 -4.49 25.53
CA VAL A 224 -4.93 -5.56 24.52
C VAL A 224 -4.76 -6.91 25.18
N ARG A 225 -5.63 -7.86 24.83
CA ARG A 225 -5.48 -9.27 25.17
C ARG A 225 -4.70 -9.97 24.09
N ILE A 226 -3.64 -10.67 24.48
CA ILE A 226 -2.70 -11.29 23.56
C ILE A 226 -2.52 -12.77 23.89
N GLN A 227 -2.21 -13.55 22.87
CA GLN A 227 -1.68 -14.90 22.99
C GLN A 227 -0.16 -14.83 22.82
N GLN A 228 0.60 -15.43 23.73
CA GLN A 228 2.05 -15.61 23.60
C GLN A 228 2.41 -17.06 23.95
N GLY A 229 2.78 -17.85 22.93
CA GLY A 229 2.86 -19.30 23.09
C GLY A 229 1.52 -19.87 23.53
N GLU A 230 1.46 -20.51 24.69
CA GLU A 230 0.22 -21.05 25.28
C GLU A 230 -0.45 -20.09 26.28
N GLN A 231 0.19 -18.97 26.60
CA GLN A 231 -0.29 -18.06 27.64
C GLN A 231 -1.13 -16.91 27.07
N VAL A 232 -2.25 -16.62 27.72
CA VAL A 232 -3.04 -15.41 27.49
C VAL A 232 -2.63 -14.35 28.50
N ARG A 233 -2.38 -13.13 28.03
CA ARG A 233 -1.99 -11.99 28.87
C ARG A 233 -2.69 -10.71 28.40
N GLU A 234 -2.85 -9.76 29.31
CA GLU A 234 -3.34 -8.43 29.00
C GLU A 234 -2.23 -7.40 29.15
N ILE A 235 -2.13 -6.48 28.20
CA ILE A 235 -1.15 -5.40 28.19
C ILE A 235 -1.92 -4.08 28.12
N PRO A 236 -1.89 -3.25 29.17
CA PRO A 236 -2.46 -1.91 29.14
C PRO A 236 -1.78 -1.03 28.07
N CYS A 237 -2.55 -0.40 27.20
CA CYS A 237 -2.03 0.52 26.20
C CYS A 237 -3.10 1.50 25.67
N GLU A 238 -2.65 2.68 25.27
CA GLU A 238 -3.51 3.69 24.63
C GLU A 238 -3.56 3.53 23.11
N ARG A 239 -2.58 2.81 22.52
CA ARG A 239 -2.58 2.49 21.09
C ARG A 239 -2.20 1.05 20.78
N LEU A 240 -2.88 0.52 19.76
CA LEU A 240 -2.57 -0.75 19.12
C LEU A 240 -2.39 -0.51 17.62
N ALA A 241 -1.29 -1.00 17.05
CA ALA A 241 -1.09 -1.03 15.61
C ALA A 241 -0.93 -2.47 15.11
N CYS A 242 -1.88 -2.95 14.31
CA CYS A 242 -1.90 -4.30 13.76
C CYS A 242 -1.49 -4.33 12.29
N GLY A 243 -0.52 -5.17 11.92
CA GLY A 243 -0.10 -5.37 10.53
C GLY A 243 -0.27 -6.83 10.10
N PHE A 244 -1.24 -7.10 9.22
CA PHE A 244 -1.49 -8.46 8.71
C PHE A 244 -0.91 -8.69 7.31
N GLY A 245 0.07 -7.88 6.91
CA GLY A 245 0.62 -7.88 5.55
C GLY A 245 0.01 -6.80 4.66
N LEU A 246 0.35 -6.86 3.37
CA LEU A 246 0.00 -5.85 2.38
C LEU A 246 -0.72 -6.48 1.19
N VAL A 247 -1.66 -5.74 0.61
CA VAL A 247 -2.42 -6.11 -0.59
C VAL A 247 -2.02 -5.16 -1.72
N PRO A 248 -1.53 -5.67 -2.87
CA PRO A 248 -1.24 -4.87 -4.05
C PRO A 248 -2.42 -3.97 -4.45
N ASN A 249 -2.16 -2.70 -4.75
CA ASN A 249 -3.21 -1.77 -5.19
C ASN A 249 -3.45 -1.92 -6.70
N THR A 250 -4.37 -2.82 -7.05
CA THR A 250 -4.73 -3.17 -8.42
C THR A 250 -5.91 -2.37 -8.97
N THR A 251 -6.53 -1.49 -8.16
CA THR A 251 -7.81 -0.81 -8.49
C THR A 251 -7.81 -0.17 -9.88
N LEU A 252 -6.83 0.68 -10.18
CA LEU A 252 -6.76 1.36 -11.48
C LEU A 252 -6.45 0.37 -12.63
N ALA A 253 -5.55 -0.59 -12.40
CA ALA A 253 -5.18 -1.57 -13.41
C ALA A 253 -6.38 -2.45 -13.81
N SER A 254 -7.12 -2.97 -12.82
CA SER A 254 -8.34 -3.75 -13.07
C SER A 254 -9.43 -2.92 -13.74
N HIS A 255 -9.58 -1.65 -13.38
CA HIS A 255 -10.51 -0.74 -14.04
C HIS A 255 -10.17 -0.55 -15.53
N LEU A 256 -8.88 -0.46 -15.86
CA LEU A 256 -8.40 -0.35 -17.24
C LEU A 256 -8.43 -1.68 -18.01
N GLY A 257 -8.67 -2.81 -17.33
CA GLY A 257 -8.70 -4.14 -17.94
C GLY A 257 -7.35 -4.87 -17.97
N CYS A 258 -6.36 -4.46 -17.17
CA CYS A 258 -5.13 -5.23 -17.01
C CYS A 258 -5.41 -6.59 -16.35
N GLN A 259 -4.74 -7.63 -16.85
CA GLN A 259 -4.77 -8.94 -16.21
C GLN A 259 -4.09 -8.90 -14.84
N LEU A 260 -4.66 -9.65 -13.90
CA LEU A 260 -4.07 -9.86 -12.58
C LEU A 260 -3.57 -11.29 -12.44
N GLN A 261 -2.49 -11.47 -11.68
CA GLN A 261 -1.96 -12.77 -11.29
C GLN A 261 -1.65 -12.73 -9.79
N ALA A 262 -2.12 -13.71 -9.03
CA ALA A 262 -1.94 -13.78 -7.58
C ALA A 262 -2.31 -12.46 -6.85
N ASN A 263 -3.44 -11.85 -7.24
CA ASN A 263 -3.94 -10.57 -6.72
C ASN A 263 -3.04 -9.34 -6.96
N ALA A 264 -2.03 -9.45 -7.82
CA ALA A 264 -1.18 -8.35 -8.27
C ALA A 264 -1.35 -8.09 -9.77
N ILE A 265 -0.90 -6.93 -10.27
CA ILE A 265 -0.87 -6.65 -11.71
C ILE A 265 0.12 -7.60 -12.37
N ALA A 266 -0.34 -8.37 -13.35
CA ALA A 266 0.53 -9.26 -14.12
C ALA A 266 1.44 -8.43 -15.03
N VAL A 267 2.75 -8.69 -14.97
CA VAL A 267 3.75 -7.99 -15.78
C VAL A 267 4.79 -8.94 -16.34
N ASP A 268 5.32 -8.59 -17.52
CA ASP A 268 6.47 -9.27 -18.12
C ASP A 268 7.81 -8.81 -17.51
N ARG A 269 8.92 -9.31 -18.06
CA ARG A 269 10.29 -8.96 -17.64
C ARG A 269 10.67 -7.49 -17.84
N TYR A 270 9.93 -6.74 -18.65
CA TYR A 270 10.10 -5.32 -18.93
C TYR A 270 9.05 -4.46 -18.21
N GLN A 271 8.34 -5.04 -17.24
CA GLN A 271 7.25 -4.40 -16.50
C GLN A 271 6.04 -4.03 -17.37
N GLY A 272 5.93 -4.59 -18.58
CA GLY A 272 4.77 -4.42 -19.46
C GLY A 272 3.59 -5.24 -18.95
N THR A 273 2.40 -4.64 -18.93
CA THR A 273 1.15 -5.34 -18.56
C THR A 273 0.54 -6.04 -19.79
N SER A 274 -0.64 -6.66 -19.63
CA SER A 274 -1.41 -7.23 -20.75
C SER A 274 -1.93 -6.18 -21.74
N LEU A 275 -1.86 -4.89 -21.44
CA LEU A 275 -2.28 -3.81 -22.32
C LEU A 275 -1.06 -3.14 -22.97
N ALA A 276 -1.14 -2.89 -24.28
CA ALA A 276 -0.07 -2.25 -25.03
C ALA A 276 0.23 -0.85 -24.47
N ARG A 277 1.53 -0.55 -24.31
CA ARG A 277 2.03 0.73 -23.77
C ARG A 277 1.56 1.06 -22.34
N VAL A 278 1.06 0.07 -21.60
CA VAL A 278 0.78 0.18 -20.17
C VAL A 278 1.76 -0.70 -19.41
N TYR A 279 2.49 -0.10 -18.49
CA TYR A 279 3.48 -0.71 -17.64
C TYR A 279 3.05 -0.62 -16.17
N ALA A 280 3.60 -1.48 -15.30
CA ALA A 280 3.35 -1.40 -13.86
C ALA A 280 4.61 -1.75 -13.07
N ALA A 281 4.84 -1.08 -11.93
CA ALA A 281 6.04 -1.28 -11.13
C ALA A 281 5.83 -1.00 -9.65
N GLY A 282 6.58 -1.70 -8.80
CA GLY A 282 6.50 -1.57 -7.36
C GLY A 282 5.42 -2.46 -6.77
N GLU A 283 4.93 -2.14 -5.57
CA GLU A 283 4.16 -3.10 -4.79
C GLU A 283 2.78 -3.47 -5.40
N CYS A 284 2.33 -2.75 -6.44
CA CYS A 284 1.15 -3.13 -7.21
C CYS A 284 1.39 -4.34 -8.14
N THR A 285 2.65 -4.71 -8.43
CA THR A 285 3.05 -5.93 -9.15
C THR A 285 3.49 -7.07 -8.22
N GLY A 286 3.37 -6.86 -6.91
CA GLY A 286 3.81 -7.81 -5.87
C GLY A 286 4.59 -7.09 -4.76
N VAL A 287 4.31 -7.42 -3.50
CA VAL A 287 4.90 -6.73 -2.35
C VAL A 287 6.35 -7.17 -2.14
N GLY A 288 7.31 -6.28 -2.42
CA GLY A 288 8.74 -6.59 -2.29
C GLY A 288 9.62 -5.48 -1.72
N GLY A 289 9.02 -4.41 -1.20
CA GLY A 289 9.76 -3.31 -0.58
C GLY A 289 10.47 -2.37 -1.56
N SER A 290 11.20 -1.41 -1.00
CA SER A 290 11.70 -0.25 -1.74
C SER A 290 12.75 -0.57 -2.81
N GLU A 291 13.58 -1.58 -2.56
CA GLU A 291 14.69 -1.95 -3.42
C GLU A 291 14.19 -2.62 -4.71
N LEU A 292 13.26 -3.57 -4.57
CA LEU A 292 12.57 -4.15 -5.72
C LEU A 292 11.79 -3.08 -6.47
N ALA A 293 10.98 -2.28 -5.77
CA ALA A 293 10.15 -1.25 -6.37
C ALA A 293 10.96 -0.23 -7.20
N ARG A 294 12.14 0.17 -6.73
CA ARG A 294 13.03 1.08 -7.48
C ARG A 294 13.54 0.44 -8.77
N VAL A 295 13.97 -0.82 -8.72
CA VAL A 295 14.49 -1.52 -9.90
C VAL A 295 13.39 -1.74 -10.93
N GLU A 296 12.21 -2.16 -10.48
CA GLU A 296 11.03 -2.30 -11.35
C GLU A 296 10.62 -0.95 -11.95
N GLY A 297 10.61 0.11 -11.16
CA GLY A 297 10.35 1.46 -11.65
C GLY A 297 11.33 1.87 -12.74
N GLU A 298 12.63 1.67 -12.50
CA GLU A 298 13.68 1.97 -13.48
C GLU A 298 13.49 1.17 -14.79
N ILE A 299 13.18 -0.14 -14.71
CA ILE A 299 12.87 -0.97 -15.88
C ILE A 299 11.66 -0.42 -16.63
N ALA A 300 10.57 -0.12 -15.94
CA ALA A 300 9.34 0.38 -16.56
C ALA A 300 9.57 1.73 -17.26
N GLY A 301 10.31 2.66 -16.64
CA GLY A 301 10.64 3.95 -17.24
C GLY A 301 11.52 3.83 -18.49
N LEU A 302 12.51 2.93 -18.47
CA LEU A 302 13.36 2.66 -19.63
C LEU A 302 12.56 1.99 -20.75
N ALA A 303 11.75 0.98 -20.44
CA ALA A 303 10.92 0.30 -21.43
C ALA A 303 9.88 1.23 -22.07
N ALA A 304 9.20 2.06 -21.28
CA ALA A 304 8.21 3.03 -21.76
C ALA A 304 8.81 4.14 -22.64
N SER A 305 10.12 4.39 -22.52
CA SER A 305 10.86 5.38 -23.32
C SER A 305 11.69 4.76 -24.45
N GLY A 306 11.55 3.46 -24.73
CA GLY A 306 12.24 2.77 -25.83
C GLY A 306 13.68 2.34 -25.53
N GLN A 307 14.15 2.51 -24.29
CA GLN A 307 15.51 2.20 -23.81
C GLN A 307 15.62 0.72 -23.36
N THR A 308 15.22 -0.22 -24.23
CA THR A 308 15.10 -1.66 -23.88
C THR A 308 16.44 -2.32 -23.53
N ARG A 309 17.54 -1.81 -24.08
CA ARG A 309 18.89 -2.35 -23.80
C ARG A 309 19.30 -2.04 -22.35
N GLU A 310 19.11 -0.80 -21.89
CA GLU A 310 19.35 -0.45 -20.49
C GLU A 310 18.38 -1.20 -19.56
N ALA A 311 17.12 -1.35 -19.95
CA ALA A 311 16.13 -2.11 -19.17
C ALA A 311 16.57 -3.57 -18.95
N THR A 312 17.10 -4.20 -20.01
CA THR A 312 17.59 -5.59 -19.96
C THR A 312 18.72 -5.78 -18.95
N ALA A 313 19.60 -4.79 -18.80
CA ALA A 313 20.72 -4.85 -17.85
C ALA A 313 20.28 -4.91 -16.38
N LEU A 314 19.03 -4.53 -16.07
CA LEU A 314 18.49 -4.49 -14.71
C LEU A 314 17.73 -5.77 -14.31
N ILE A 315 17.46 -6.68 -15.25
CA ILE A 315 16.62 -7.87 -14.99
C ILE A 315 17.21 -8.76 -13.90
N GLN A 316 18.51 -9.03 -13.92
CA GLN A 316 19.16 -9.85 -12.89
C GLN A 316 19.06 -9.22 -11.50
N ARG A 317 19.18 -7.89 -11.43
CA ARG A 317 19.01 -7.14 -10.19
C ARG A 317 17.57 -7.20 -9.69
N ARG A 318 16.58 -7.18 -10.60
CA ARG A 318 15.17 -7.38 -10.25
C ARG A 318 14.96 -8.78 -9.66
N THR A 319 15.41 -9.83 -10.34
CA THR A 319 15.29 -11.22 -9.88
C THR A 319 15.91 -11.43 -8.50
N HIS A 320 17.07 -10.82 -8.24
CA HIS A 320 17.71 -10.85 -6.92
C HIS A 320 16.82 -10.28 -5.79
N TRP A 321 16.11 -9.18 -6.04
CA TRP A 321 15.20 -8.58 -5.05
C TRP A 321 13.83 -9.27 -4.99
N GLN A 322 13.38 -9.91 -6.08
CA GLN A 322 12.19 -10.77 -6.07
C GLN A 322 12.40 -11.96 -5.13
N ALA A 323 13.56 -12.62 -5.20
CA ALA A 323 13.89 -13.72 -4.30
C ALA A 323 13.89 -13.29 -2.82
N PHE A 324 14.27 -12.04 -2.51
CA PHE A 324 14.13 -11.50 -1.15
C PHE A 324 12.67 -11.32 -0.76
N ALA A 325 11.87 -10.74 -1.65
CA ALA A 325 10.45 -10.49 -1.43
C ALA A 325 9.68 -11.80 -1.18
N GLU A 326 9.92 -12.82 -2.00
CA GLU A 326 9.37 -14.18 -1.83
C GLU A 326 9.74 -14.74 -0.46
N ARG A 327 11.01 -14.64 -0.06
CA ARG A 327 11.47 -15.13 1.23
C ARG A 327 10.79 -14.43 2.42
N VAL A 328 10.56 -13.12 2.33
CA VAL A 328 9.79 -12.36 3.32
C VAL A 328 8.34 -12.85 3.34
N SER A 329 7.70 -12.96 2.18
CA SER A 329 6.31 -13.42 2.07
C SER A 329 6.09 -14.81 2.67
N GLU A 330 7.00 -15.75 2.42
CA GLU A 330 6.95 -17.10 2.98
C GLU A 330 7.13 -17.12 4.50
N THR A 331 8.14 -16.41 5.00
CA THR A 331 8.50 -16.41 6.43
C THR A 331 7.39 -15.80 7.28
N PHE A 332 6.77 -14.73 6.77
CA PHE A 332 5.80 -13.91 7.49
C PHE A 332 4.36 -14.16 7.02
N ALA A 333 4.11 -15.30 6.38
CA ALA A 333 2.75 -15.74 6.06
C ALA A 333 1.91 -15.87 7.34
N LEU A 334 0.67 -15.38 7.28
CA LEU A 334 -0.22 -15.38 8.44
C LEU A 334 -0.58 -16.80 8.86
N GLN A 335 -0.47 -17.09 10.15
CA GLN A 335 -1.02 -18.32 10.72
C GLN A 335 -2.54 -18.37 10.55
N PRO A 336 -3.12 -19.56 10.30
CA PRO A 336 -4.58 -19.72 10.16
C PRO A 336 -5.40 -19.20 11.35
N ALA A 337 -4.82 -19.19 12.56
CA ALA A 337 -5.47 -18.65 13.75
C ALA A 337 -5.84 -17.16 13.62
N LEU A 338 -4.98 -16.35 12.98
CA LEU A 338 -5.22 -14.93 12.76
C LEU A 338 -6.40 -14.65 11.81
N LEU A 339 -6.69 -15.60 10.92
CA LEU A 339 -7.83 -15.53 10.00
C LEU A 339 -9.15 -15.96 10.66
N ARG A 340 -9.12 -16.36 11.94
CA ARG A 340 -10.29 -16.86 12.69
C ARG A 340 -10.59 -16.06 13.95
N LEU A 341 -10.01 -14.87 14.10
CA LEU A 341 -10.19 -14.03 15.29
C LEU A 341 -11.57 -13.39 15.38
N ALA A 342 -12.22 -13.13 14.23
CA ALA A 342 -13.53 -12.48 14.20
C ALA A 342 -14.61 -13.31 14.92
N ARG A 343 -15.36 -12.65 15.80
CA ARG A 343 -16.59 -13.16 16.42
C ARG A 343 -17.80 -12.74 15.60
N ALA A 344 -18.96 -13.33 15.88
CA ALA A 344 -20.21 -13.04 15.17
C ALA A 344 -20.55 -11.54 15.08
N ASP A 345 -20.36 -10.81 16.18
CA ASP A 345 -20.62 -9.39 16.35
C ASP A 345 -19.46 -8.48 15.90
N THR A 346 -18.29 -9.04 15.59
CA THR A 346 -17.13 -8.25 15.15
C THR A 346 -17.44 -7.59 13.81
N LEU A 347 -17.30 -6.27 13.71
CA LEU A 347 -17.54 -5.55 12.46
C LEU A 347 -16.58 -6.03 11.37
N LEU A 348 -17.10 -6.43 10.21
CA LEU A 348 -16.29 -6.61 9.00
C LEU A 348 -16.22 -5.30 8.21
N CYS A 349 -17.33 -4.58 8.07
CA CYS A 349 -17.40 -3.30 7.36
C CYS A 349 -17.69 -2.15 8.33
N ARG A 350 -16.64 -1.46 8.78
CA ARG A 350 -16.74 -0.28 9.65
C ARG A 350 -17.49 0.92 9.06
N CYS A 351 -17.67 0.97 7.73
CA CYS A 351 -18.33 2.11 7.09
C CYS A 351 -19.85 1.99 7.07
N GLU A 352 -20.37 0.78 7.22
CA GLU A 352 -21.79 0.44 7.14
C GLU A 352 -22.21 -0.38 8.36
N ASP A 353 -21.37 -0.42 9.40
CA ASP A 353 -21.56 -1.17 10.66
C ASP A 353 -22.01 -2.62 10.47
N VAL A 354 -21.44 -3.30 9.47
CA VAL A 354 -21.82 -4.69 9.14
C VAL A 354 -21.01 -5.68 9.99
N PRO A 355 -21.66 -6.50 10.84
CA PRO A 355 -20.99 -7.53 11.63
C PRO A 355 -20.61 -8.73 10.76
N TYR A 356 -19.60 -9.50 11.22
CA TYR A 356 -19.09 -10.68 10.53
C TYR A 356 -20.18 -11.72 10.25
N ALA A 357 -21.06 -11.96 11.22
CA ALA A 357 -22.16 -12.92 11.08
C ALA A 357 -23.15 -12.58 9.95
N ALA A 358 -23.28 -11.30 9.59
CA ALA A 358 -24.17 -10.87 8.51
C ALA A 358 -23.66 -11.25 7.11
N VAL A 359 -22.39 -11.68 6.99
CA VAL A 359 -21.81 -12.07 5.70
C VAL A 359 -21.20 -13.48 5.70
N ALA A 360 -20.95 -14.07 6.88
CA ALA A 360 -20.22 -15.34 6.98
C ALA A 360 -20.91 -16.53 6.27
N GLY A 361 -22.23 -16.46 6.08
CA GLY A 361 -23.02 -17.48 5.38
C GLY A 361 -23.24 -17.22 3.88
N GLU A 362 -22.70 -16.13 3.34
CA GLU A 362 -22.95 -15.71 1.97
C GLU A 362 -22.06 -16.47 0.97
N ALA A 363 -22.54 -16.64 -0.26
CA ALA A 363 -21.80 -17.38 -1.29
C ALA A 363 -20.62 -16.57 -1.87
N GLY A 364 -20.68 -15.25 -1.78
CA GLY A 364 -19.73 -14.37 -2.42
C GLY A 364 -19.90 -12.91 -2.04
N TRP A 365 -18.98 -12.10 -2.55
CA TRP A 365 -18.93 -10.67 -2.27
C TRP A 365 -20.18 -9.91 -2.74
N SER A 366 -20.77 -10.32 -3.86
CA SER A 366 -21.94 -9.64 -4.45
C SER A 366 -23.18 -9.82 -3.56
N GLU A 367 -23.44 -11.04 -3.11
CA GLU A 367 -24.56 -11.39 -2.24
C GLU A 367 -24.39 -10.71 -0.88
N ALA A 368 -23.21 -10.83 -0.26
CA ALA A 368 -22.88 -10.14 0.98
C ALA A 368 -23.10 -8.63 0.88
N LYS A 369 -22.69 -8.01 -0.23
CA LYS A 369 -22.90 -6.58 -0.47
C LYS A 369 -24.37 -6.22 -0.61
N LEU A 370 -25.16 -7.00 -1.35
CA LEU A 370 -26.59 -6.72 -1.58
C LEU A 370 -27.44 -6.91 -0.32
N HIS A 371 -27.16 -7.96 0.46
CA HIS A 371 -27.96 -8.28 1.65
C HIS A 371 -27.61 -7.42 2.87
N SER A 372 -26.34 -7.07 3.04
CA SER A 372 -25.85 -6.41 4.26
C SER A 372 -25.34 -4.98 4.06
N ARG A 373 -25.26 -4.51 2.80
CA ARG A 373 -24.59 -3.25 2.41
C ARG A 373 -23.07 -3.25 2.58
N CYS A 374 -22.44 -4.39 2.89
CA CYS A 374 -20.99 -4.50 3.04
C CYS A 374 -20.25 -3.90 1.83
N GLY A 375 -19.33 -2.97 2.10
CA GLY A 375 -18.54 -2.31 1.07
C GLY A 375 -19.27 -1.24 0.26
N MET A 376 -20.44 -0.77 0.70
CA MET A 376 -21.17 0.35 0.07
C MET A 376 -20.80 1.74 0.62
N GLY A 377 -20.11 1.82 1.77
CA GLY A 377 -19.76 3.09 2.40
C GLY A 377 -18.64 3.87 1.69
N ALA A 378 -18.18 4.96 2.29
CA ALA A 378 -17.22 5.89 1.67
C ALA A 378 -15.89 5.23 1.21
N CYS A 379 -15.48 4.13 1.83
CA CYS A 379 -14.31 3.38 1.39
C CYS A 379 -14.54 2.55 0.11
N GLN A 380 -15.80 2.31 -0.31
CA GLN A 380 -16.19 1.51 -1.46
C GLN A 380 -15.59 0.08 -1.43
N GLY A 381 -15.57 -0.54 -0.26
CA GLY A 381 -15.09 -1.91 -0.10
C GLY A 381 -13.57 -2.06 -0.04
N ARG A 382 -12.78 -0.98 -0.13
CA ARG A 382 -11.30 -1.04 -0.15
C ARG A 382 -10.65 -1.72 1.07
N VAL A 383 -11.39 -1.86 2.17
CA VAL A 383 -10.94 -2.52 3.42
C VAL A 383 -11.65 -3.87 3.60
N CYS A 384 -12.99 -3.87 3.62
CA CYS A 384 -13.74 -5.09 3.90
C CYS A 384 -13.71 -6.11 2.75
N ALA A 385 -13.52 -5.70 1.49
CA ALA A 385 -13.40 -6.65 0.37
C ALA A 385 -12.08 -7.43 0.42
N THR A 386 -10.99 -6.77 0.81
CA THR A 386 -9.69 -7.44 0.96
C THR A 386 -9.66 -8.33 2.20
N ALA A 387 -10.31 -7.92 3.29
CA ALA A 387 -10.56 -8.79 4.43
C ALA A 387 -11.40 -10.02 4.04
N ALA A 388 -12.51 -9.83 3.31
CA ALA A 388 -13.36 -10.92 2.84
C ALA A 388 -12.63 -11.88 1.89
N GLN A 389 -11.76 -11.35 1.02
CA GLN A 389 -10.89 -12.19 0.20
C GLN A 389 -9.97 -13.06 1.06
N ALA A 390 -9.34 -12.51 2.11
CA ALA A 390 -8.46 -13.25 3.00
C ALA A 390 -9.20 -14.28 3.87
N LEU A 391 -10.42 -13.97 4.32
CA LEU A 391 -11.20 -14.80 5.24
C LEU A 391 -12.00 -15.89 4.51
N PHE A 392 -12.59 -15.56 3.36
CA PHE A 392 -13.55 -16.41 2.65
C PHE A 392 -13.07 -16.85 1.26
N GLY A 393 -11.93 -16.33 0.78
CA GLY A 393 -11.43 -16.62 -0.57
C GLY A 393 -12.25 -15.96 -1.68
N TRP A 394 -13.13 -15.01 -1.37
CA TRP A 394 -13.98 -14.35 -2.36
C TRP A 394 -13.18 -13.50 -3.33
N THR A 395 -13.65 -13.49 -4.58
CA THR A 395 -13.11 -12.62 -5.62
C THR A 395 -13.53 -11.17 -5.38
N VAL A 396 -12.55 -10.26 -5.33
CA VAL A 396 -12.81 -8.83 -5.26
C VAL A 396 -13.33 -8.35 -6.62
N PRO A 397 -14.48 -7.65 -6.68
CA PRO A 397 -15.04 -7.22 -7.96
C PRO A 397 -14.21 -6.12 -8.61
N THR A 398 -14.31 -6.02 -9.94
CA THR A 398 -13.74 -4.92 -10.69
C THR A 398 -14.35 -3.58 -10.23
N PRO A 399 -13.54 -2.58 -9.87
CA PRO A 399 -14.02 -1.29 -9.43
C PRO A 399 -14.70 -0.53 -10.57
N ARG A 400 -15.82 0.14 -10.24
CA ARG A 400 -16.57 0.99 -11.17
C ARG A 400 -16.14 2.44 -11.03
N ALA A 401 -16.24 3.21 -12.12
CA ALA A 401 -16.08 4.65 -12.06
C ALA A 401 -17.27 5.30 -11.32
N PRO A 402 -17.03 6.39 -10.56
CA PRO A 402 -15.72 6.95 -10.26
C PRO A 402 -14.97 6.11 -9.19
N LEU A 403 -13.65 5.95 -9.37
CA LEU A 403 -12.77 5.17 -8.48
C LEU A 403 -12.62 5.78 -7.09
N VAL A 404 -12.83 7.09 -7.00
CA VAL A 404 -12.89 7.86 -5.76
C VAL A 404 -14.09 8.81 -5.83
N PRO A 405 -14.68 9.22 -4.70
CA PRO A 405 -15.65 10.31 -4.69
C PRO A 405 -15.06 11.54 -5.39
N ALA A 406 -15.79 12.04 -6.39
CA ALA A 406 -15.38 13.14 -7.24
C ALA A 406 -16.51 14.17 -7.34
N ARG A 407 -16.13 15.41 -7.64
CA ARG A 407 -17.09 16.50 -7.86
C ARG A 407 -17.85 16.26 -9.17
N ILE A 408 -19.13 16.63 -9.19
CA ILE A 408 -19.97 16.52 -10.41
C ILE A 408 -19.33 17.26 -11.58
N GLU A 409 -18.79 18.46 -11.34
CA GLU A 409 -18.09 19.26 -12.35
C GLU A 409 -16.90 18.54 -13.01
N THR A 410 -16.22 17.66 -12.27
CA THR A 410 -15.12 16.84 -12.79
C THR A 410 -15.64 15.80 -13.76
N LEU A 411 -16.74 15.13 -13.42
CA LEU A 411 -17.37 14.10 -14.26
C LEU A 411 -17.92 14.68 -15.57
N LEU A 412 -18.34 15.95 -15.57
CA LEU A 412 -18.80 16.66 -16.78
C LEU A 412 -17.67 16.93 -17.80
N MET A 413 -16.39 16.81 -17.42
CA MET A 413 -15.30 16.94 -18.41
C MET A 413 -15.21 15.75 -19.37
N GLU A 414 -15.72 14.59 -18.95
CA GLU A 414 -15.70 13.37 -19.76
C GLU A 414 -16.69 13.44 -20.94
N SER A 415 -17.78 14.22 -20.77
CA SER A 415 -18.90 14.29 -21.72
C SER A 415 -18.75 15.36 -22.80
N THR A 416 -17.62 16.08 -22.89
CA THR A 416 -17.37 17.03 -23.99
C THR A 416 -16.51 16.36 -25.07
N PRO A 417 -17.10 15.94 -26.21
CA PRO A 417 -16.31 15.50 -27.35
C PRO A 417 -15.37 16.65 -27.72
N GLY A 418 -14.09 16.34 -27.92
CA GLY A 418 -13.21 17.28 -28.60
C GLY A 418 -13.85 17.64 -29.93
N ALA A 419 -13.99 18.94 -30.20
CA ALA A 419 -14.29 19.45 -31.52
C ALA A 419 -13.41 18.73 -32.55
N LYS A 420 -14.05 18.27 -33.62
CA LYS A 420 -13.42 17.59 -34.77
C LYS A 420 -12.24 18.38 -35.31
#